data_AF-A0A7J2GY77-F1
#
_entry.id   AF-A0A7J2GY77-F1
#
_cell.length_a   1.000
_cell.length_b   1.000
_cell.length_c   1.000
_cell.angle_alpha   90.00
_cell.angle_beta   90.00
_cell.angle_gamma   90.00
#
_symmetry.space_group_name_H-M   'P 1'
#
loop_
_entity.id
_entity.type
_entity.pdbx_description
1 polymer ?
#
loop_
_entity_poly.entity_id
_entity_poly.type
_entity_poly.pdbx_seq_one_letter_code
_entity_poly.pdbx_strand_id
1 'polypeptide(L)' 'MNKRVLSMIRRSHIVLEVIDIRCPLETRCRALEERLLREGKPFIRVFNKADLVPKEFAEFVVSKMKGIYVSSKTRKGLR' A
#
# COMPACT_ATOMS: atom_id res chain seq x y z
N MET A 1 13.48 9.70 7.02
CA MET A 1 13.32 8.24 7.19
C MET A 1 14.50 7.68 7.97
N ASN A 2 14.25 6.73 8.87
CA ASN A 2 15.29 6.10 9.71
C ASN A 2 16.30 5.31 8.86
N LYS A 3 17.62 5.38 9.20
CA LYS A 3 18.70 4.69 8.49
C LYS A 3 18.44 3.18 8.31
N ARG A 4 17.82 2.52 9.28
CA ARG A 4 17.43 1.11 9.22
C ARG A 4 16.41 0.84 8.11
N VAL A 5 15.38 1.69 7.99
CA VAL A 5 14.36 1.58 6.93
C VAL A 5 15.00 1.80 5.55
N LEU A 6 15.91 2.76 5.43
CA LEU A 6 16.66 2.99 4.18
C LEU A 6 17.44 1.75 3.75
N SER A 7 18.13 1.09 4.69
CA SER A 7 18.87 -0.15 4.43
C SER A 7 17.97 -1.28 3.97
N MET A 8 16.81 -1.45 4.61
CA MET A 8 15.83 -2.47 4.22
C MET A 8 15.28 -2.25 2.81
N ILE A 9 14.92 -1.00 2.46
CA ILE A 9 14.46 -0.65 1.11
C ILE A 9 15.53 -0.99 0.05
N ARG A 10 16.80 -0.65 0.31
CA ARG A 10 17.90 -0.93 -0.63
C ARG A 10 18.07 -2.43 -0.86
N ARG A 11 18.01 -3.23 0.20
CA ARG A 11 18.17 -4.71 0.16
C ARG A 11 16.95 -5.44 -0.42
N SER A 12 15.77 -4.84 -0.38
CA SER A 12 14.54 -5.47 -0.90
C SER A 12 14.48 -5.46 -2.42
N HIS A 13 13.90 -6.50 -3.02
CA HIS A 13 13.56 -6.53 -4.44
C HIS A 13 12.29 -5.72 -4.75
N ILE A 14 11.33 -5.72 -3.82
CA ILE A 14 10.05 -5.02 -3.92
C ILE A 14 9.62 -4.52 -2.53
N VAL A 15 8.92 -3.39 -2.48
CA VAL A 15 8.35 -2.83 -1.25
C VAL A 15 6.83 -2.96 -1.26
N LEU A 16 6.23 -3.37 -0.15
CA LEU A 16 4.79 -3.34 0.05
C LEU A 16 4.43 -2.19 0.98
N GLU A 17 3.68 -1.21 0.47
CA GLU A 17 3.14 -0.13 1.29
C GLU A 17 1.76 -0.55 1.78
N VAL A 18 1.64 -0.84 3.07
CA VAL A 18 0.36 -1.20 3.68
C VAL A 18 -0.36 0.07 4.11
N ILE A 19 -1.53 0.31 3.51
CA ILE A 19 -2.35 1.51 3.69
C ILE A 19 -3.67 1.11 4.36
N ASP A 20 -4.16 1.88 5.33
CA ASP A 20 -5.50 1.64 5.90
C ASP A 20 -6.55 2.14 4.91
N ILE A 21 -7.35 1.24 4.36
CA ILE A 21 -8.28 1.59 3.28
C ILE A 21 -9.39 2.55 3.74
N ARG A 22 -9.68 2.64 5.03
CA ARG A 22 -10.70 3.56 5.57
C ARG A 22 -10.29 5.03 5.42
N CYS A 23 -8.98 5.29 5.45
CA CYS A 23 -8.37 6.61 5.39
C CYS A 23 -7.09 6.54 4.51
N PRO A 24 -7.26 6.26 3.20
CA PRO A 24 -6.15 5.91 2.32
C PRO A 24 -5.31 7.12 1.93
N LEU A 25 -5.83 8.35 2.10
CA LEU A 25 -5.08 9.57 1.84
C LEU A 25 -4.19 9.94 3.03
N GLU A 26 -4.66 9.70 4.25
CA GLU A 26 -3.97 10.01 5.49
C GLU A 26 -2.88 8.99 5.82
N THR A 27 -3.11 7.71 5.50
CA THR A 27 -2.19 6.62 5.86
C THR A 27 -1.21 6.25 4.75
N ARG A 28 -1.29 6.90 3.59
CA ARG A 28 -0.34 6.78 2.48
C ARG A 28 0.89 7.67 2.68
N CYS A 29 2.08 7.14 2.44
CA CYS A 29 3.34 7.84 2.55
C CYS A 29 3.86 8.28 1.17
N ARG A 30 3.38 9.41 0.66
CA ARG A 30 3.80 9.95 -0.65
C ARG A 30 5.32 10.13 -0.78
N ALA A 31 5.98 10.58 0.30
CA ALA A 31 7.43 10.75 0.32
C ALA A 31 8.20 9.42 0.15
N LEU A 32 7.65 8.30 0.62
CA LEU A 32 8.21 6.98 0.37
C LEU A 32 8.07 6.62 -1.11
N GLU A 33 6.85 6.75 -1.66
CA GLU A 33 6.58 6.41 -3.06
C GLU A 33 7.43 7.21 -4.04
N GLU A 34 7.53 8.54 -3.87
CA GLU A 34 8.36 9.40 -4.70
C GLU A 34 9.82 8.95 -4.68
N ARG A 35 10.31 8.54 -3.50
CA ARG A 35 11.67 8.03 -3.37
C ARG A 35 11.84 6.68 -4.08
N LEU A 36 10.91 5.75 -3.90
CA LEU A 36 10.94 4.44 -4.56
C LEU A 36 10.90 4.60 -6.09
N LEU A 37 10.08 5.52 -6.60
CA LEU A 37 10.02 5.88 -8.02
C LEU A 37 11.35 6.45 -8.52
N ARG A 38 11.96 7.40 -7.80
CA ARG A 38 13.28 7.95 -8.16
C ARG A 38 14.39 6.90 -8.14
N GLU A 39 14.32 5.94 -7.22
CA GLU A 39 15.29 4.85 -7.11
C GLU A 39 14.99 3.67 -8.06
N GLY A 40 13.92 3.75 -8.87
CA GLY A 40 13.49 2.66 -9.74
C GLY A 40 13.12 1.37 -8.98
N LYS A 41 12.80 1.49 -7.68
CA LYS A 41 12.48 0.35 -6.82
C LYS A 41 11.00 -0.02 -6.99
N PRO A 42 10.67 -1.24 -7.42
CA PRO A 42 9.29 -1.69 -7.52
C PRO A 42 8.58 -1.63 -6.17
N PHE A 43 7.29 -1.25 -6.18
CA PHE A 43 6.45 -1.30 -5.00
C PHE A 43 4.99 -1.56 -5.32
N ILE A 44 4.25 -2.07 -4.34
CA ILE A 44 2.80 -2.33 -4.43
C ILE A 44 2.11 -1.63 -3.26
N ARG A 45 1.03 -0.91 -3.56
CA ARG A 45 0.09 -0.41 -2.56
C ARG A 45 -0.86 -1.52 -2.15
N VAL A 46 -0.90 -1.80 -0.85
CA VAL A 46 -1.71 -2.84 -0.23
C VAL A 46 -2.72 -2.17 0.69
N PHE A 47 -3.93 -1.95 0.21
CA PHE A 47 -5.04 -1.37 0.97
C PHE A 47 -5.63 -2.40 1.92
N ASN A 48 -5.18 -2.38 3.17
CA ASN A 48 -5.58 -3.31 4.21
C ASN A 48 -6.85 -2.86 4.94
N LYS A 49 -7.48 -3.79 5.69
CA LYS A 49 -8.75 -3.64 6.40
C LYS A 49 -9.97 -3.49 5.47
N ALA A 50 -9.91 -4.13 4.31
CA ALA A 50 -11.01 -4.12 3.34
C ALA A 50 -12.35 -4.63 3.90
N ASP A 51 -12.33 -5.41 4.99
CA ASP A 51 -13.54 -5.84 5.70
C ASP A 51 -14.30 -4.71 6.42
N LEU A 52 -13.69 -3.52 6.55
CA LEU A 52 -14.27 -2.38 7.26
C LEU A 52 -14.89 -1.33 6.31
N VAL A 53 -14.93 -1.61 5.00
CA VAL A 53 -15.51 -0.71 3.98
C VAL A 53 -16.37 -1.51 3.00
N PRO A 54 -17.34 -0.88 2.31
CA PRO A 54 -18.05 -1.51 1.21
C PRO A 54 -17.11 -1.95 0.09
N LYS A 55 -17.47 -3.03 -0.62
CA LYS A 55 -16.65 -3.59 -1.70
C LYS A 55 -16.42 -2.59 -2.83
N GLU A 56 -17.46 -1.86 -3.19
CA GLU A 56 -17.46 -0.84 -4.24
C GLU A 56 -16.49 0.29 -3.90
N PHE A 57 -16.38 0.65 -2.63
CA PHE A 57 -15.41 1.65 -2.16
C PHE A 57 -13.98 1.12 -2.28
N ALA A 58 -13.74 -0.14 -1.91
CA ALA A 58 -12.42 -0.76 -2.05
C ALA A 58 -11.97 -0.84 -3.52
N GLU A 59 -12.89 -1.22 -4.42
CA GLU A 59 -12.67 -1.25 -5.86
C GLU A 59 -12.41 0.16 -6.43
N PHE A 60 -13.18 1.16 -5.98
CA PHE A 60 -12.96 2.55 -6.33
C PHE A 60 -11.56 3.03 -5.94
N VAL A 61 -11.13 2.80 -4.69
CA VAL A 61 -9.79 3.17 -4.19
C VAL A 61 -8.70 2.53 -5.04
N VAL A 62 -8.80 1.22 -5.30
CA VAL A 62 -7.83 0.51 -6.14
C VAL A 62 -7.79 1.06 -7.56
N SER A 63 -8.94 1.39 -8.15
CA SER A 63 -9.01 1.97 -9.50
C SER A 63 -8.31 3.33 -9.60
N LYS A 64 -8.45 4.18 -8.57
CA LYS A 64 -7.90 5.54 -8.55
C LYS A 64 -6.43 5.58 -8.16
N MET A 65 -6.03 4.75 -7.20
CA MET A 65 -4.71 4.83 -6.57
C MET A 65 -3.75 3.73 -7.03
N LYS A 66 -4.22 2.75 -7.82
CA LYS A 66 -3.48 1.58 -8.31
C LYS A 66 -2.86 0.76 -7.19
N GLY A 67 -3.41 -0.43 -6.95
CA GLY A 67 -2.90 -1.35 -5.94
C GLY A 67 -3.78 -2.59 -5.81
N ILE A 68 -3.75 -3.21 -4.65
CA ILE A 68 -4.64 -4.30 -4.27
C ILE A 68 -5.31 -3.98 -2.94
N TYR A 69 -6.51 -4.51 -2.69
CA TYR A 69 -7.11 -4.49 -1.37
C TYR A 69 -7.14 -5.88 -0.75
N VAL A 70 -7.06 -5.92 0.58
CA VAL A 70 -7.02 -7.14 1.38
C VAL A 70 -7.61 -6.86 2.77
N SER A 71 -8.22 -7.88 3.35
CA SER A 71 -8.48 -7.96 4.78
C SER A 71 -7.54 -9.00 5.38
N SER A 72 -6.51 -8.57 6.11
CA SER A 72 -5.66 -9.52 6.84
C SER A 72 -6.40 -10.24 7.97
N LYS A 73 -7.54 -9.71 8.43
CA LYS A 73 -8.39 -10.31 9.46
C LYS A 73 -9.22 -11.48 8.91
N THR A 74 -9.92 -11.26 7.81
CA THR A 74 -10.81 -12.25 7.21
C THR A 74 -10.14 -13.09 6.12
N ARG A 75 -8.91 -12.72 5.74
CA ARG A 75 -8.12 -13.29 4.63
C ARG A 75 -8.80 -13.20 3.27
N LYS A 76 -9.78 -12.30 3.13
CA LYS A 76 -10.45 -11.95 1.87
C LYS A 76 -9.69 -10.84 1.15
N GLY A 77 -9.72 -10.82 -0.17
CA GLY A 77 -9.05 -9.78 -0.98
C GLY A 77 -9.66 -9.67 -2.36
N LEU A 78 -8.84 -9.40 -3.38
CA LEU A 78 -9.26 -9.29 -4.77
C LEU A 78 -9.78 -10.60 -5.41
N ARG A 79 -10.05 -11.65 -4.60
CA ARG A 79 -10.78 -12.87 -4.94
C ARG A 79 -11.66 -13.27 -3.77
#